data_AF-A0A961U185-F1
#
_entry.id   AF-A0A961U185-F1
#
_cell.length_a   1.000
_cell.length_b   1.000
_cell.length_c   1.000
_cell.angle_alpha   90.00
_cell.angle_beta   90.00
_cell.angle_gamma   90.00
#
_symmetry.space_group_name_H-M   'P 1'
#
loop_
_entity.id
_entity.type
_entity.pdbx_description
1 polymer ?
#
loop_
_entity_poly.entity_id
_entity_poly.type
_entity_poly.pdbx_seq_one_letter_code
_entity_poly.pdbx_strand_id
1 'polypeptide(L)' 'MQKPNRSVAVGNLSFDNSGPLVLIAGPCQLESRDHAFDMAGALKSLTEKLGI' A
#
# COMPACT_ATOMS: atom_id res chain seq x y z
N MET A 1 29.62 -5.54 -2.45
CA MET A 1 28.20 -5.52 -2.06
C MET A 1 27.50 -4.44 -2.86
N GLN A 2 26.31 -4.71 -3.42
CA GLN A 2 25.53 -3.69 -4.11
C GLN A 2 24.81 -2.79 -3.09
N LYS A 3 24.71 -1.50 -3.40
CA LYS A 3 23.98 -0.53 -2.58
C LYS A 3 22.49 -0.65 -2.87
N PRO A 4 21.61 -0.71 -1.86
CA PRO A 4 20.17 -0.77 -2.08
C PRO A 4 19.64 0.53 -2.71
N ASN A 5 18.55 0.41 -3.46
CA ASN A 5 17.86 1.55 -4.05
C ASN A 5 17.22 2.40 -2.95
N ARG A 6 17.40 3.73 -3.04
CA ARG A 6 16.79 4.69 -2.12
C ARG A 6 15.32 4.99 -2.42
N SER A 7 14.90 4.72 -3.66
CA SER A 7 13.52 4.86 -4.13
C SER A 7 13.20 3.66 -5.02
N VAL A 8 11.97 3.15 -4.91
CA VAL A 8 11.45 2.04 -5.70
C VAL A 8 10.14 2.45 -6.34
N ALA A 9 10.02 2.34 -7.67
CA ALA A 9 8.79 2.65 -8.39
C ALA A 9 7.93 1.39 -8.59
N VAL A 10 6.63 1.52 -8.37
CA VAL A 10 5.62 0.48 -8.67
C VAL A 10 4.44 1.15 -9.36
N GLY A 11 4.26 0.90 -10.66
CA GLY A 11 3.26 1.62 -11.46
C GLY A 11 3.53 3.13 -11.44
N ASN A 12 2.55 3.91 -10.98
CA ASN A 12 2.64 5.35 -10.82
C ASN A 12 3.08 5.81 -9.41
N LEU A 13 3.40 4.87 -8.51
CA LEU A 13 3.81 5.16 -7.13
C LEU A 13 5.34 5.13 -6.97
N SER A 14 5.87 6.02 -6.11
CA SER A 14 7.28 6.01 -5.66
C SER A 14 7.34 5.71 -4.16
N PHE A 15 8.06 4.66 -3.78
CA PHE A 15 8.36 4.33 -2.39
C PHE A 15 9.71 4.89 -2.02
N ASP A 16 9.74 5.92 -1.18
CA ASP A 16 10.96 6.51 -0.63
C ASP A 16 10.67 7.26 0.68
N ASN A 17 11.72 7.65 1.40
CA ASN A 17 11.60 8.29 2.72
C ASN A 17 11.35 9.81 2.66
N SER A 18 11.28 10.42 1.48
CA SER A 18 11.17 11.88 1.31
C SER A 18 9.90 12.31 0.55
N GLY A 19 9.18 11.37 -0.06
CA GLY A 19 7.92 11.57 -0.76
C GLY A 19 6.69 11.38 0.13
N PRO A 20 5.49 11.44 -0.49
CA PRO A 20 4.22 11.13 0.18
C PRO A 20 4.21 9.72 0.76
N LEU A 21 3.47 9.51 1.84
CA LEU A 21 3.28 8.19 2.43
C LEU A 21 2.56 7.26 1.45
N VAL A 22 3.18 6.13 1.13
CA VAL A 22 2.54 5.03 0.40
C VAL A 22 2.21 3.91 1.39
N LEU A 23 0.93 3.53 1.48
CA LEU A 23 0.47 2.52 2.43
C LEU A 23 0.47 1.11 1.82
N ILE A 24 1.17 0.19 2.45
CA ILE A 24 1.05 -1.25 2.21
C ILE A 24 0.28 -1.85 3.39
N ALA A 25 -0.99 -2.19 3.18
CA ALA A 25 -1.85 -2.76 4.22
C ALA A 25 -2.82 -3.78 3.64
N GLY A 26 -3.28 -4.69 4.49
CA GLY A 26 -4.22 -5.76 4.17
C GLY A 26 -4.42 -6.67 5.38
N PRO A 27 -5.26 -7.71 5.27
CA PRO A 27 -5.36 -8.72 6.32
C PRO A 27 -4.06 -9.52 6.44
N CYS A 28 -3.73 -9.99 7.65
CA CYS A 28 -2.55 -10.84 7.87
C CYS A 28 -2.60 -12.15 7.06
N GLN A 29 -3.80 -12.66 6.82
CA GLN A 29 -4.05 -13.87 6.04
C GLN A 29 -5.30 -13.70 5.17
N LEU A 30 -5.35 -14.37 4.03
CA LEU A 30 -6.55 -14.50 3.21
C LEU A 30 -7.48 -15.55 3.82
N GLU A 31 -8.21 -15.18 4.87
CA GLU A 31 -9.13 -16.08 5.58
C GLU A 31 -10.30 -16.54 4.69
N SER A 32 -10.82 -15.64 3.85
CA SER A 32 -11.81 -15.94 2.82
C SER A 32 -11.77 -14.90 1.70
N ARG A 33 -12.42 -15.20 0.57
CA ARG A 33 -12.55 -14.24 -0.54
C ARG A 33 -13.27 -12.97 -0.08
N ASP A 34 -14.38 -13.12 0.62
CA ASP A 34 -15.22 -11.98 1.02
C ASP A 34 -14.48 -11.09 2.02
N HIS A 35 -13.82 -11.68 3.03
CA HIS A 35 -13.01 -10.94 3.98
C HIS A 35 -11.89 -10.15 3.29
N ALA A 36 -11.25 -10.71 2.26
CA ALA A 36 -10.22 -10.00 1.50
C ALA A 36 -10.76 -8.77 0.76
N PHE A 37 -11.96 -8.87 0.15
CA PHE A 37 -12.58 -7.73 -0.53
C PHE A 37 -13.11 -6.68 0.43
N ASP A 38 -13.66 -7.07 1.59
CA ASP A 38 -14.11 -6.14 2.63
C ASP A 38 -12.93 -5.30 3.14
N MET A 39 -11.80 -5.94 3.45
CA MET A 39 -10.59 -5.26 3.90
C MET A 39 -10.03 -4.32 2.82
N ALA A 40 -9.92 -4.78 1.58
CA ALA A 40 -9.44 -3.95 0.48
C ALA A 40 -10.34 -2.73 0.24
N GLY A 41 -11.67 -2.91 0.27
CA GLY A 41 -12.64 -1.83 0.10
C GLY A 41 -12.57 -0.78 1.21
N ALA A 42 -12.42 -1.23 2.47
CA ALA A 42 -12.25 -0.35 3.62
C ALA A 42 -10.98 0.49 3.52
N LEU A 43 -9.85 -0.14 3.18
CA LEU A 43 -8.56 0.54 3.01
C LEU A 43 -8.57 1.54 1.84
N LYS A 44 -9.18 1.18 0.69
CA LYS A 44 -9.37 2.09 -0.45
C LYS A 44 -10.18 3.32 -0.05
N SER A 45 -11.32 3.11 0.62
CA SER A 45 -12.20 4.20 1.03
C SER A 45 -11.54 5.12 2.06
N LEU A 46 -10.69 4.58 2.94
CA LEU A 46 -9.94 5.35 3.92
C LEU A 46 -8.84 6.20 3.27
N THR A 47 -8.04 5.59 2.39
CA THR A 47 -6.93 6.24 1.68
C THR A 47 -7.42 7.37 0.78
N GLU A 48 -8.52 7.15 0.05
CA GLU A 48 -9.19 8.20 -0.74
C GLU A 48 -9.63 9.40 0.12
N LYS A 49 -10.17 9.16 1.33
CA LYS A 49 -10.57 10.24 2.24
C LYS A 49 -9.37 11.02 2.81
N LEU A 50 -8.25 10.34 3.03
CA LEU A 50 -7.04 10.94 3.59
C LEU A 50 -6.14 11.58 2.52
N GLY A 51 -6.43 11.36 1.22
CA GLY A 51 -5.63 11.87 0.12
C GLY A 51 -4.25 11.22 0.02
N ILE A 52 -4.15 9.94 0.39
CA ILE A 52 -2.95 9.12 0.28
C ILE A 52 -3.09 8.06 -0.81
#